data_AF-A0A830CWG3-F1
#
_entry.id   AF-A0A830CWG3-F1
#
_cell.length_a   1.000
_cell.length_b   1.000
_cell.length_c   1.000
_cell.angle_alpha   90.00
_cell.angle_beta   90.00
_cell.angle_gamma   90.00
#
_symmetry.space_group_name_H-M   'P 1'
#
loop_
_entity.id
_entity.type
_entity.pdbx_description
1 polymer ?
#
loop_
_entity_poly.entity_id
_entity_poly.type
_entity_poly.pdbx_seq_one_letter_code
_entity_poly.pdbx_strand_id
1 'polypeptide(L)'
;SNAPAPPQSQPNDPITASPDRSEFNKKASRFGLRIHQTSQKIDRLSNLTKRSSIFDDRSKENEELTALIKNEITALNITISDLQTLQNMEIADGNYSGDRVVHLTAVCDDLKNRLMNVTKQFQDVLTTRTKNIKAHENRKQLFSKVVSRESPLKQPLVLL
;
A
#
# COMPACT_ATOMS: atom_id res chain seq x y z
N SER A 1 -38.21 -17.20 58.58
CA SER A 1 -37.19 -17.25 57.52
C SER A 1 -37.84 -16.95 56.19
N ASN A 2 -37.50 -15.82 55.57
CA ASN A 2 -38.00 -15.43 54.26
C ASN A 2 -36.76 -15.10 53.40
N ALA A 3 -36.48 -15.92 52.40
CA ALA A 3 -35.36 -15.70 51.47
C ALA A 3 -35.90 -14.99 50.21
N PRO A 4 -35.21 -13.98 49.65
CA PRO A 4 -35.66 -13.34 48.42
C PRO A 4 -35.31 -14.20 47.20
N ALA A 5 -36.24 -14.27 46.25
CA ALA A 5 -36.06 -14.94 44.96
C ALA A 5 -34.99 -14.21 44.10
N PRO A 6 -34.28 -14.94 43.21
CA PRO A 6 -33.26 -14.35 42.35
C PRO A 6 -33.89 -13.46 41.25
N PRO A 7 -33.19 -12.42 40.78
CA PRO A 7 -33.70 -11.52 39.75
C PRO A 7 -33.84 -12.25 38.40
N GLN A 8 -35.02 -12.12 37.80
CA GLN A 8 -35.36 -12.66 36.48
C GLN A 8 -34.52 -11.94 35.41
N SER A 9 -33.89 -12.74 34.56
CA SER A 9 -33.14 -12.29 33.37
C SER A 9 -34.08 -11.57 32.41
N GLN A 10 -33.82 -10.29 32.14
CA GLN A 10 -34.51 -9.55 31.08
C GLN A 10 -34.11 -10.13 29.71
N PRO A 11 -35.04 -10.21 28.73
CA PRO A 11 -34.76 -10.74 27.41
C PRO A 11 -33.89 -9.76 26.62
N ASN A 12 -32.90 -10.31 25.91
CA ASN A 12 -32.05 -9.61 24.97
C ASN A 12 -32.88 -8.76 23.99
N ASP A 13 -32.69 -7.44 24.03
CA ASP A 13 -33.16 -6.56 22.95
C ASP A 13 -32.52 -6.99 21.62
N PRO A 14 -33.29 -7.03 20.52
CA PRO A 14 -32.78 -7.41 19.21
C PRO A 14 -31.72 -6.41 18.76
N ILE A 15 -30.62 -6.96 18.23
CA ILE A 15 -29.53 -6.27 17.55
C ILE A 15 -30.14 -5.28 16.55
N THR A 16 -30.24 -4.01 16.96
CA THR A 16 -30.63 -2.92 16.08
C THR A 16 -29.60 -2.86 14.97
N ALA A 17 -30.04 -3.21 13.75
CA ALA A 17 -29.31 -2.95 12.54
C ALA A 17 -28.77 -1.51 12.61
N SER A 18 -27.45 -1.36 12.43
CA SER A 18 -26.76 -0.07 12.54
C SER A 18 -27.50 1.00 11.72
N PRO A 19 -27.70 2.22 12.26
CA PRO A 19 -28.35 3.29 11.52
C PRO A 19 -27.63 3.45 10.19
N ASP A 20 -28.40 3.53 9.11
CA ASP A 20 -27.93 3.56 7.73
C ASP A 20 -26.67 4.44 7.62
N ARG A 21 -25.50 3.80 7.47
CA ARG A 21 -24.23 4.51 7.47
C ARG A 21 -24.28 5.54 6.34
N SER A 22 -23.99 6.80 6.63
CA SER A 22 -23.93 7.84 5.59
C SER A 22 -23.05 7.40 4.42
N GLU A 23 -23.36 7.88 3.22
CA GLU A 23 -22.56 7.57 2.02
C GLU A 23 -21.08 7.94 2.21
N PHE A 24 -20.81 9.02 2.96
CA PHE A 24 -19.48 9.36 3.43
C PHE A 24 -18.83 8.20 4.20
N ASN A 25 -19.49 7.68 5.25
CA ASN A 25 -18.95 6.60 6.09
C ASN A 25 -18.74 5.30 5.31
N LYS A 26 -19.64 4.98 4.38
CA LYS A 26 -19.51 3.82 3.47
C LYS A 26 -18.28 3.98 2.57
N LYS A 27 -18.10 5.15 1.94
CA LYS A 27 -16.97 5.43 1.05
C LYS A 27 -15.64 5.51 1.81
N ALA A 28 -15.60 6.17 2.96
CA ALA A 28 -14.45 6.25 3.86
C ALA A 28 -13.98 4.86 4.31
N SER A 29 -14.91 3.99 4.71
CA SER A 29 -14.60 2.61 5.12
C SER A 29 -13.95 1.81 3.98
N ARG A 30 -14.52 1.89 2.77
CA ARG A 30 -13.99 1.19 1.59
C ARG A 30 -12.63 1.75 1.16
N PHE A 31 -12.46 3.07 1.27
CA PHE A 31 -11.18 3.73 1.02
C PHE A 31 -10.09 3.26 1.99
N GLY A 32 -10.39 3.23 3.29
CA GLY A 32 -9.49 2.74 4.32
C GLY A 32 -9.05 1.28 4.11
N LEU A 33 -9.96 0.42 3.66
CA LEU A 33 -9.66 -0.97 3.29
C LEU A 33 -8.73 -1.04 2.08
N ARG A 34 -9.02 -0.26 1.02
CA ARG A 34 -8.20 -0.21 -0.19
C ARG A 34 -6.77 0.28 0.10
N ILE A 35 -6.60 1.29 0.94
CA ILE A 35 -5.28 1.74 1.42
C ILE A 35 -4.51 0.58 2.04
N HIS A 36 -5.15 -0.17 2.95
CA HIS A 36 -4.51 -1.30 3.62
C HIS A 36 -4.08 -2.38 2.63
N GLN A 37 -4.96 -2.74 1.69
CA GLN A 37 -4.67 -3.72 0.64
C GLN A 37 -3.53 -3.26 -0.29
N THR A 38 -3.44 -1.97 -0.60
CA THR A 38 -2.33 -1.43 -1.39
C THR A 38 -1.03 -1.45 -0.60
N SER A 39 -1.05 -1.12 0.70
CA SER A 39 0.11 -1.23 1.60
C SER A 39 0.67 -2.66 1.62
N GLN A 40 -0.17 -3.68 1.76
CA GLN A 40 0.26 -5.08 1.75
C GLN A 40 0.94 -5.49 0.42
N LYS A 41 0.48 -4.94 -0.71
CA LYS A 41 1.13 -5.17 -2.01
C LYS A 41 2.50 -4.50 -2.08
N ILE A 42 2.64 -3.30 -1.52
CA ILE A 42 3.93 -2.62 -1.40
C ILE A 42 4.90 -3.44 -0.53
N ASP A 43 4.43 -4.00 0.59
CA ASP A 43 5.25 -4.89 1.43
C ASP A 43 5.71 -6.13 0.66
N ARG A 44 4.82 -6.74 -0.13
CA ARG A 44 5.17 -7.83 -1.03
C ARG A 44 6.23 -7.40 -2.04
N LEU A 45 6.04 -6.25 -2.71
CA LEU A 45 7.02 -5.71 -3.67
C LEU A 45 8.38 -5.45 -3.00
N SER A 46 8.39 -4.89 -1.79
CA SER A 46 9.60 -4.68 -0.99
C SER A 46 10.34 -6.00 -0.73
N ASN A 47 9.62 -7.07 -0.42
CA ASN A 47 10.22 -8.39 -0.22
C ASN A 47 10.74 -9.01 -1.52
N LEU A 48 10.02 -8.85 -2.63
CA LEU A 48 10.48 -9.31 -3.95
C LEU A 48 11.75 -8.58 -4.39
N THR A 49 11.81 -7.26 -4.20
CA THR A 49 12.97 -6.44 -4.58
C THR A 49 14.22 -6.73 -3.75
N LYS A 50 14.08 -7.09 -2.47
CA LYS A 50 15.19 -7.51 -1.61
C LYS A 50 15.73 -8.89 -1.96
N ARG A 51 14.86 -9.81 -2.40
CA ARG A 51 15.19 -11.20 -2.75
C ARG A 51 15.48 -11.39 -4.25
N SER A 52 15.59 -10.31 -5.02
CA SER A 52 15.84 -10.36 -6.45
C SER A 52 17.25 -10.90 -6.70
N SER A 53 17.31 -12.21 -6.96
CA SER A 53 18.49 -12.89 -7.49
C SER A 53 18.71 -12.46 -8.94
N ILE A 54 19.92 -12.69 -9.45
CA ILE A 54 20.41 -12.49 -10.83
C ILE A 54 19.53 -13.09 -11.93
N PHE A 55 18.58 -13.94 -11.59
CA PHE A 55 17.75 -14.67 -12.54
C PHE A 55 16.50 -13.88 -12.89
N ASP A 56 16.33 -13.67 -14.18
CA ASP A 56 15.39 -12.76 -14.84
C ASP A 56 13.91 -13.05 -14.56
N ASP A 57 13.58 -14.26 -14.10
CA ASP A 57 12.21 -14.72 -13.87
C ASP A 57 11.42 -13.87 -12.86
N ARG A 58 12.10 -13.16 -11.95
CA ARG A 58 11.44 -12.31 -10.96
C ARG A 58 11.22 -10.87 -11.44
N SER A 59 11.86 -10.43 -12.51
CA SER A 59 11.75 -9.06 -13.03
C SER A 59 10.32 -8.73 -13.45
N LYS A 60 9.66 -9.69 -14.12
CA LYS A 60 8.28 -9.59 -14.61
C LYS A 60 7.26 -9.45 -13.47
N GLU A 61 7.31 -10.31 -12.45
CA GLU A 61 6.41 -10.22 -11.28
C GLU A 61 6.54 -8.86 -10.58
N ASN A 62 7.76 -8.34 -10.45
CA ASN A 62 7.98 -7.03 -9.87
C ASN A 62 7.40 -5.90 -10.73
N GLU A 63 7.51 -5.97 -12.05
CA GLU A 63 6.94 -4.98 -12.99
C GLU A 63 5.42 -4.98 -12.97
N GLU A 64 4.80 -6.16 -13.03
CA GLU A 64 3.34 -6.31 -12.94
C GLU A 64 2.80 -5.79 -11.62
N LEU A 65 3.43 -6.17 -10.50
CA LEU A 65 3.02 -5.69 -9.17
C LEU A 65 3.25 -4.17 -9.02
N THR A 66 4.31 -3.64 -9.62
CA THR A 66 4.56 -2.18 -9.68
C THR A 66 3.45 -1.46 -10.45
N ALA A 67 3.05 -1.96 -11.62
CA ALA A 67 2.00 -1.37 -12.43
C ALA A 67 0.64 -1.42 -11.72
N LEU A 68 0.33 -2.55 -11.08
CA LEU A 68 -0.88 -2.71 -10.28
C LEU A 68 -0.94 -1.69 -9.14
N ILE A 69 0.14 -1.55 -8.36
CA ILE A 69 0.19 -0.58 -7.24
C ILE A 69 0.04 0.86 -7.75
N LYS A 70 0.68 1.22 -8.87
CA LYS A 70 0.49 2.54 -9.50
C LYS A 70 -0.98 2.81 -9.80
N ASN A 71 -1.66 1.86 -10.43
CA ASN A 71 -3.08 2.00 -10.77
C ASN A 71 -3.96 2.11 -9.52
N GLU A 72 -3.67 1.34 -8.46
CA GLU A 72 -4.38 1.44 -7.19
C GLU A 72 -4.19 2.79 -6.52
N ILE A 73 -2.96 3.34 -6.49
CA ILE A 73 -2.67 4.66 -5.93
C ILE A 73 -3.39 5.76 -6.73
N THR A 74 -3.41 5.67 -8.07
CA THR A 74 -4.18 6.60 -8.91
C THR A 74 -5.68 6.56 -8.57
N ALA A 75 -6.25 5.36 -8.45
CA ALA A 75 -7.66 5.21 -8.07
C ALA A 75 -7.94 5.73 -6.64
N LEU A 76 -6.99 5.56 -5.72
CA LEU A 76 -7.09 6.11 -4.37
C LEU A 76 -7.06 7.66 -4.39
N ASN A 77 -6.19 8.29 -5.18
CA ASN A 77 -6.17 9.75 -5.33
C ASN A 77 -7.48 10.33 -5.88
N ILE A 78 -8.15 9.61 -6.79
CA ILE A 78 -9.48 10.00 -7.27
C ILE A 78 -10.50 9.86 -6.14
N THR A 79 -10.50 8.72 -5.44
CA THR A 79 -11.49 8.42 -4.39
C THR A 79 -11.41 9.40 -3.21
N ILE A 80 -10.21 9.83 -2.80
CA ILE A 80 -10.05 10.80 -1.72
C ILE A 80 -10.56 12.18 -2.11
N SER A 81 -10.39 12.58 -3.38
CA SER A 81 -10.94 13.83 -3.90
C SER A 81 -12.48 13.81 -3.87
N ASP A 82 -13.08 12.69 -4.28
CA ASP A 82 -14.54 12.54 -4.18
C ASP A 82 -15.03 12.56 -2.73
N LEU A 83 -14.28 11.97 -1.80
CA LEU A 83 -14.64 11.94 -0.38
C LEU A 83 -14.65 13.37 0.20
N GLN A 84 -13.70 14.21 -0.21
CA GLN A 84 -13.68 15.62 0.14
C GLN A 84 -14.87 16.39 -0.47
N THR A 85 -15.25 16.08 -1.70
CA THR A 85 -16.45 16.67 -2.32
C THR A 85 -17.71 16.31 -1.52
N LEU A 86 -17.88 15.05 -1.12
CA LEU A 86 -18.99 14.62 -0.28
C LEU A 86 -18.99 15.32 1.09
N GLN A 87 -17.82 15.43 1.73
CA GLN A 87 -17.66 16.19 2.97
C GLN A 87 -18.13 17.65 2.78
N ASN A 88 -17.69 18.33 1.73
CA ASN A 88 -18.05 19.72 1.48
C ASN A 88 -19.54 19.89 1.19
N MET A 89 -20.15 18.96 0.43
CA MET A 89 -21.59 18.95 0.18
C MET A 89 -22.38 18.75 1.47
N GLU A 90 -21.95 17.82 2.32
CA GLU A 90 -22.57 17.62 3.63
C GLU A 90 -22.41 18.86 4.52
N ILE A 91 -21.26 19.53 4.54
CA ILE A 91 -21.09 20.75 5.33
C ILE A 91 -21.98 21.90 4.81
N ALA A 92 -22.13 22.05 3.49
CA ALA A 92 -22.86 23.14 2.86
C ALA A 92 -24.39 23.07 3.04
N ASP A 93 -24.95 21.89 3.28
CA ASP A 93 -26.41 21.67 3.47
C ASP A 93 -26.95 22.29 4.78
N GLY A 94 -26.07 22.80 5.65
CA GLY A 94 -26.43 23.65 6.80
C GLY A 94 -27.15 22.96 7.96
N ASN A 95 -27.51 21.67 7.82
CA ASN A 95 -28.32 20.93 8.79
C ASN A 95 -27.50 20.09 9.80
N TYR A 96 -26.28 20.51 10.15
CA TYR A 96 -25.36 19.68 10.94
C TYR A 96 -24.79 20.35 12.20
N SER A 97 -24.67 19.56 13.26
CA SER A 97 -23.94 19.90 14.49
C SER A 97 -22.44 20.06 14.21
N GLY A 98 -21.79 21.02 14.87
CA GLY A 98 -20.34 21.26 14.73
C GLY A 98 -19.48 20.00 14.91
N ASP A 99 -19.88 19.10 15.82
CA ASP A 99 -19.20 17.83 16.08
C ASP A 99 -19.13 16.91 14.84
N ARG A 100 -20.16 16.93 13.99
CA ARG A 100 -20.17 16.12 12.76
C ARG A 100 -19.16 16.65 11.76
N VAL A 101 -19.08 17.97 11.60
CA VAL A 101 -18.10 18.63 10.71
C VAL A 101 -16.68 18.30 11.14
N VAL A 102 -16.40 18.40 12.44
CA VAL A 102 -15.09 18.04 13.02
C VAL A 102 -14.77 16.58 12.74
N HIS A 103 -15.72 15.67 12.96
CA HIS A 103 -15.52 14.24 12.72
C HIS A 103 -15.20 13.92 11.25
N LEU A 104 -16.01 14.42 10.31
CA LEU A 104 -15.79 14.20 8.87
C LEU A 104 -14.40 14.72 8.43
N THR A 105 -14.01 15.88 8.96
CA THR A 105 -12.70 16.49 8.68
C THR A 105 -11.55 15.62 9.19
N ALA A 106 -11.64 15.17 10.44
CA ALA A 106 -10.64 14.29 11.03
C ALA A 106 -10.50 12.97 10.24
N VAL A 107 -11.62 12.38 9.81
CA VAL A 107 -11.61 11.16 8.99
C VAL A 107 -10.96 11.41 7.63
N CYS A 108 -11.31 12.50 6.93
CA CYS A 108 -10.69 12.85 5.66
C CYS A 108 -9.17 13.05 5.80
N ASP A 109 -8.73 13.71 6.85
CA ASP A 109 -7.30 14.01 7.05
C ASP A 109 -6.49 12.77 7.45
N ASP A 110 -7.03 11.88 8.30
CA ASP A 110 -6.42 10.58 8.56
C ASP A 110 -6.24 9.78 7.27
N LEU A 111 -7.29 9.70 6.46
CA LEU A 111 -7.30 8.94 5.21
C LEU A 111 -6.31 9.52 4.18
N LYS A 112 -6.18 10.84 4.07
CA LYS A 112 -5.13 11.49 3.26
C LYS A 112 -3.75 11.14 3.78
N ASN A 113 -3.51 11.28 5.08
CA ASN A 113 -2.21 11.01 5.69
C ASN A 113 -1.77 9.56 5.45
N ARG A 114 -2.69 8.61 5.57
CA ARG A 114 -2.46 7.19 5.28
C ARG A 114 -2.15 6.96 3.80
N LEU A 115 -2.85 7.60 2.87
CA LEU A 115 -2.54 7.53 1.43
C LEU A 115 -1.16 8.13 1.10
N MET A 116 -0.80 9.27 1.70
CA MET A 116 0.53 9.86 1.52
C MET A 116 1.63 8.91 2.00
N ASN A 117 1.44 8.28 3.17
CA ASN A 117 2.39 7.30 3.70
C ASN A 117 2.55 6.10 2.76
N VAL A 118 1.43 5.53 2.25
CA VAL A 118 1.46 4.45 1.25
C VAL A 118 2.21 4.87 -0.01
N THR A 119 1.98 6.09 -0.50
CA THR A 119 2.66 6.63 -1.67
C THR A 119 4.17 6.78 -1.45
N LYS A 120 4.57 7.28 -0.27
CA LYS A 120 5.97 7.42 0.11
C LYS A 120 6.67 6.05 0.20
N GLN A 121 6.06 5.08 0.88
CA GLN A 121 6.62 3.72 0.97
C GLN A 121 6.82 3.10 -0.41
N PHE A 122 5.86 3.30 -1.32
CA PHE A 122 6.01 2.82 -2.69
C PHE A 122 7.20 3.47 -3.41
N GLN A 123 7.39 4.79 -3.28
CA GLN A 123 8.53 5.50 -3.85
C GLN A 123 9.87 5.00 -3.29
N ASP A 124 9.94 4.72 -1.99
CA ASP A 124 11.14 4.19 -1.34
C ASP A 124 11.52 2.80 -1.89
N VAL A 125 10.53 1.94 -2.11
CA VAL A 125 10.74 0.62 -2.73
C VAL A 125 11.25 0.73 -4.17
N LEU A 126 10.66 1.60 -4.99
CA LEU A 126 11.12 1.84 -6.37
C LEU A 126 12.55 2.41 -6.42
N THR A 127 12.87 3.30 -5.48
CA THR A 127 14.21 3.89 -5.35
C THR A 127 15.23 2.81 -4.99
N THR A 128 14.90 1.95 -4.03
CA THR A 128 15.75 0.82 -3.62
C THR A 128 15.98 -0.15 -4.78
N ARG A 129 14.92 -0.52 -5.52
CA ARG A 129 15.04 -1.37 -6.71
C ARG A 129 15.98 -0.76 -7.75
N THR A 130 15.82 0.53 -8.03
CA THR A 130 16.67 1.25 -9.00
C THR A 130 18.15 1.23 -8.57
N LYS A 131 18.43 1.44 -7.28
CA LYS A 131 19.79 1.35 -6.74
C LYS A 131 20.37 -0.06 -6.87
N ASN A 132 19.58 -1.09 -6.55
CA ASN A 132 20.01 -2.49 -6.65
C ASN A 132 20.34 -2.90 -8.09
N ILE A 133 19.51 -2.50 -9.07
CA ILE A 133 19.75 -2.77 -10.49
C ILE A 133 21.06 -2.10 -10.94
N LYS A 134 21.27 -0.82 -10.61
CA LYS A 134 22.50 -0.10 -10.98
C LYS A 134 23.76 -0.74 -10.37
N ALA A 135 23.71 -1.11 -9.09
CA ALA A 135 24.82 -1.79 -8.43
C ALA A 135 25.10 -3.15 -9.06
N HIS A 136 24.06 -3.87 -9.48
CA HIS A 136 24.19 -5.14 -10.17
C HIS A 136 24.89 -5.00 -11.53
N GLU A 137 24.42 -4.08 -12.37
CA GLU A 137 25.02 -3.83 -13.69
C GLU A 137 26.48 -3.42 -13.58
N ASN A 138 26.83 -2.59 -12.59
CA ASN A 138 28.23 -2.22 -12.33
C ASN A 138 29.10 -3.43 -11.99
N ARG A 139 28.63 -4.34 -11.12
CA ARG A 139 29.37 -5.60 -10.81
C ARG A 139 29.54 -6.46 -12.05
N LYS A 140 28.49 -6.65 -12.84
CA LYS A 140 28.53 -7.45 -14.08
C LYS A 140 29.59 -6.90 -15.07
N GLN A 141 29.66 -5.58 -15.23
CA GLN A 141 30.68 -4.94 -16.07
C GLN A 141 32.10 -5.15 -15.53
N LEU A 142 32.31 -5.09 -14.22
CA LEU A 142 33.63 -5.35 -13.61
C LEU A 142 34.08 -6.79 -13.85
N PHE A 143 33.22 -7.78 -13.58
CA PHE A 143 33.53 -9.20 -13.85
C PHE A 143 33.79 -9.46 -15.33
N SER A 144 32.99 -8.90 -16.24
CA SER A 144 33.21 -9.03 -17.68
C SER A 144 34.56 -8.45 -18.12
N LYS A 145 34.99 -7.31 -17.54
CA LYS A 145 36.30 -6.70 -17.83
C LYS A 145 37.47 -7.51 -17.28
N VAL A 146 37.32 -8.17 -16.12
CA VAL A 146 38.36 -9.03 -15.53
C VAL A 146 38.54 -10.31 -16.37
N VAL A 147 37.44 -10.95 -16.78
CA VAL A 147 37.50 -12.15 -17.65
C VAL A 147 38.09 -11.85 -19.03
N SER A 148 37.91 -10.64 -19.58
CA SER A 148 38.60 -10.24 -20.83
C SER A 148 40.11 -10.00 -20.65
N ARG A 149 40.60 -9.76 -19.43
CA ARG A 149 42.03 -9.60 -19.13
C ARG A 149 42.71 -10.94 -18.84
N GLU A 150 42.00 -11.89 -18.25
CA GLU A 150 42.43 -13.27 -18.06
C GLU A 150 41.89 -14.16 -19.19
N SER A 151 42.52 -14.08 -20.36
CA SER A 151 42.44 -15.14 -21.38
C SER A 151 43.80 -15.87 -21.42
N PRO A 152 44.03 -16.94 -20.64
CA PRO A 152 45.34 -17.59 -20.55
C PRO A 152 45.69 -18.51 -21.74
N LEU A 153 44.85 -18.61 -22.77
CA LEU A 153 45.03 -19.61 -23.84
C LEU A 153 45.37 -18.98 -25.19
N LYS A 154 46.54 -18.32 -25.27
CA LYS A 154 47.31 -18.19 -26.51
C LYS A 154 48.80 -18.27 -26.19
N GLN A 155 49.27 -19.44 -25.77
CA GLN A 155 50.68 -19.77 -25.95
C GLN A 155 50.88 -20.21 -27.40
N PRO A 156 51.71 -19.52 -28.20
CA PRO A 156 52.16 -20.09 -29.46
C PRO A 156 53.11 -21.23 -29.11
N LEU A 157 52.75 -22.45 -29.49
CA LEU A 157 53.68 -23.58 -29.54
C LEU A 157 54.75 -23.22 -30.58
N VAL A 158 55.86 -22.67 -30.08
CA VAL A 158 57.11 -22.58 -30.82
C VAL A 158 58.02 -23.61 -30.17
N LEU A 159 58.36 -24.68 -30.90
CA LEU A 159 59.74 -25.14 -31.08
C LEU A 159 59.82 -26.52 -31.78
N LEU A 160 60.71 -26.52 -32.78
CA LEU A 160 61.51 -27.60 -33.39
C LEU A 160 60.80 -28.56 -34.35
#